data_AF-A0A7C3UH78-F1
#
_entry.id   AF-A0A7C3UH78-F1
#
_cell.length_a   1.000
_cell.length_b   1.000
_cell.length_c   1.000
_cell.angle_alpha   90.00
_cell.angle_beta   90.00
_cell.angle_gamma   90.00
#
_symmetry.space_group_name_H-M   'P 1'
#
loop_
_entity.id
_entity.type
_entity.pdbx_description
1 polymer ?
#
loop_
_entity_poly.entity_id
_entity_poly.type
_entity_poly.pdbx_seq_one_letter_code
_entity_poly.pdbx_strand_id
1 'polypeptide(L)'
;MGLLEFIAKEPIGVRGKGNERIKLYNADMEKSYKEMHRVLKPNKYAVIVIGNAIYQGQEVKTVEFTIEFMTKIGFSLEKNILKLIFGLYNVMKKENILIFKKVK
;
A
#
# COMPACT_ATOMS: atom_id res chain seq x y z
N MET A 1 -19.25 -12.52 12.73
CA MET A 1 -17.83 -12.57 12.34
C MET A 1 -17.37 -11.14 12.14
N GLY A 2 -16.41 -10.67 12.95
CA GLY A 2 -15.99 -9.26 12.93
C GLY A 2 -15.11 -8.92 11.71
N LEU A 3 -15.09 -7.65 11.30
CA LEU A 3 -14.28 -7.16 10.17
C LEU A 3 -12.79 -7.53 10.30
N LEU A 4 -12.26 -7.50 11.53
CA LEU A 4 -10.88 -7.90 11.85
C LEU A 4 -10.62 -9.41 11.64
N GLU A 5 -11.58 -10.27 12.00
CA GLU A 5 -11.47 -11.72 11.79
C GLU A 5 -11.53 -12.09 10.31
N PHE A 6 -12.27 -11.33 9.50
CA PHE A 6 -12.33 -11.51 8.05
C PHE A 6 -10.98 -11.20 7.38
N ILE A 7 -10.36 -10.06 7.72
CA ILE A 7 -9.07 -9.64 7.15
C ILE A 7 -7.93 -10.59 7.56
N ALA A 8 -7.97 -11.14 8.78
CA ALA A 8 -6.93 -12.06 9.25
C ALA A 8 -6.99 -13.44 8.58
N LYS A 9 -8.18 -13.91 8.16
CA LYS A 9 -8.36 -15.22 7.53
C LYS A 9 -8.07 -15.22 6.03
N GLU A 10 -8.30 -14.10 5.35
CA GLU A 10 -8.00 -13.95 3.92
C GLU A 10 -7.13 -12.72 3.67
N PRO A 11 -5.79 -12.84 3.81
CA PRO A 11 -4.90 -11.71 3.62
C PRO A 11 -4.97 -11.24 2.17
N ILE A 12 -5.45 -10.00 2.00
CA ILE A 12 -5.52 -9.28 0.73
C ILE A 12 -4.12 -9.24 0.11
N GLY A 13 -4.01 -9.63 -1.17
CA GLY A 13 -2.76 -9.57 -1.92
C GLY A 13 -1.74 -10.70 -1.65
N VAL A 14 -2.09 -11.76 -0.91
CA VAL A 14 -1.18 -12.91 -0.64
C VAL A 14 -1.64 -14.17 -1.39
N ARG A 15 -2.09 -14.01 -2.63
CA ARG A 15 -2.57 -15.08 -3.51
C ARG A 15 -1.73 -15.21 -4.78
N GLY A 16 -1.76 -16.39 -5.41
CA GLY A 16 -0.98 -16.70 -6.62
C GLY A 16 0.50 -17.01 -6.38
N LYS A 17 1.24 -17.26 -7.47
CA LYS A 17 2.67 -17.63 -7.49
C LYS A 17 3.43 -16.83 -8.55
N GLY A 18 4.73 -16.62 -8.36
CA GLY A 18 5.57 -15.92 -9.35
C GLY A 18 5.07 -14.51 -9.65
N ASN A 19 5.22 -14.09 -10.90
CA ASN A 19 4.79 -12.75 -11.35
C ASN A 19 3.28 -12.51 -11.20
N GLU A 20 2.47 -13.58 -11.19
CA GLU A 20 1.03 -13.47 -10.96
C GLU A 20 0.73 -12.91 -9.57
N ARG A 21 1.52 -13.27 -8.56
CA ARG A 21 1.35 -12.76 -7.19
C ARG A 21 1.44 -11.25 -7.13
N ILE A 22 2.41 -10.65 -7.84
CA ILE A 22 2.58 -9.20 -7.89
C ILE A 22 1.37 -8.54 -8.56
N LYS A 23 0.87 -9.11 -9.65
CA LYS A 23 -0.33 -8.61 -10.35
C LYS A 23 -1.57 -8.67 -9.46
N LEU A 24 -1.80 -9.80 -8.79
CA LEU A 24 -2.93 -9.99 -7.89
C LEU A 24 -2.84 -9.06 -6.68
N TYR A 25 -1.65 -8.91 -6.10
CA TYR A 25 -1.38 -7.94 -5.04
C TYR A 25 -1.75 -6.52 -5.50
N ASN A 26 -1.21 -6.06 -6.63
CA ASN A 26 -1.51 -4.73 -7.15
C ASN A 26 -3.02 -4.55 -7.39
N ALA A 27 -3.68 -5.51 -8.02
CA ALA A 27 -5.13 -5.44 -8.27
C ALA A 27 -5.96 -5.36 -6.98
N ASP A 28 -5.54 -6.08 -5.93
CA ASP A 28 -6.20 -6.04 -4.64
C ASP A 28 -5.96 -4.70 -3.91
N MET A 29 -4.75 -4.13 -4.04
CA MET A 29 -4.43 -2.79 -3.52
C MET A 29 -5.21 -1.69 -4.26
N GLU A 30 -5.35 -1.77 -5.59
CA GLU A 30 -6.14 -0.82 -6.37
C GLU A 30 -7.60 -0.75 -5.90
N LYS A 31 -8.21 -1.90 -5.59
CA LYS A 31 -9.57 -1.96 -5.03
C LYS A 31 -9.64 -1.26 -3.68
N SER A 32 -8.66 -1.53 -2.82
CA SER A 32 -8.57 -0.93 -1.48
C SER A 32 -8.44 0.60 -1.58
N TYR A 33 -7.58 1.09 -2.47
CA TYR A 33 -7.38 2.52 -2.70
C TYR A 33 -8.62 3.22 -3.27
N LYS A 34 -9.32 2.58 -4.22
CA LYS A 34 -10.61 3.08 -4.74
C LYS A 34 -11.67 3.17 -3.66
N GLU A 35 -11.72 2.18 -2.76
CA GLU A 35 -12.68 2.19 -1.66
C GLU A 35 -12.34 3.26 -0.61
N MET A 36 -11.06 3.44 -0.28
CA MET A 36 -10.59 4.56 0.55
C MET A 36 -11.00 5.90 -0.08
N HIS A 37 -10.82 6.06 -1.39
CA HIS A 37 -11.29 7.25 -2.11
C HIS A 37 -12.79 7.44 -1.94
N ARG A 38 -13.60 6.41 -2.19
CA ARG A 38 -15.06 6.46 -2.12
C ARG A 38 -15.57 6.94 -0.75
N VAL A 39 -15.01 6.43 0.35
CA VAL A 39 -15.49 6.72 1.71
C VAL A 39 -14.92 8.00 2.31
N LEU A 40 -13.72 8.41 1.89
CA LEU A 40 -13.06 9.57 2.48
C LEU A 40 -13.70 10.87 1.99
N LYS A 41 -13.98 11.80 2.91
CA LYS A 41 -14.51 13.13 2.57
C LYS A 41 -13.44 13.96 1.83
N PRO A 42 -13.83 14.87 0.93
CA PRO A 42 -12.90 15.81 0.30
C PRO A 42 -12.05 16.57 1.33
N ASN A 43 -10.81 16.91 0.98
CA ASN A 43 -9.84 17.58 1.83
C ASN A 43 -9.44 16.84 3.12
N LYS A 44 -9.78 15.55 3.25
CA LYS A 44 -9.29 14.68 4.32
C LYS A 44 -8.13 13.82 3.84
N TYR A 45 -7.45 13.20 4.80
CA TYR A 45 -6.17 12.54 4.58
C TYR A 45 -6.29 11.01 4.63
N ALA A 46 -5.53 10.36 3.76
CA ALA A 46 -5.21 8.94 3.85
C ALA A 46 -3.71 8.81 4.14
N VAL A 47 -3.35 8.01 5.14
CA VAL A 47 -1.96 7.74 5.52
C VAL A 47 -1.67 6.28 5.25
N ILE A 48 -0.68 6.00 4.41
CA ILE A 48 -0.29 4.66 4.00
C ILE A 48 1.16 4.44 4.45
N VAL A 49 1.38 3.39 5.24
CA VAL A 49 2.73 2.92 5.58
C VAL A 49 3.04 1.75 4.67
N ILE A 50 4.04 1.91 3.80
CA ILE A 50 4.36 0.89 2.79
C ILE A 50 5.84 0.92 2.43
N GLY A 51 6.42 -0.25 2.20
CA GLY A 51 7.80 -0.39 1.75
C GLY A 51 7.87 -1.28 0.50
N ASN A 52 8.97 -1.16 -0.24
CA ASN A 52 9.23 -2.06 -1.35
C ASN A 52 9.46 -3.48 -0.83
N ALA A 53 8.91 -4.46 -1.57
CA ALA A 53 9.06 -5.86 -1.25
C ALA A 53 10.17 -6.47 -2.11
N ILE A 54 10.98 -7.37 -1.53
CA ILE A 54 11.83 -8.26 -2.32
C ILE A 54 11.04 -9.53 -2.59
N TYR A 55 10.78 -9.82 -3.86
CA TYR A 55 10.10 -11.04 -4.29
C TYR A 55 10.94 -11.73 -5.36
N GLN A 56 11.30 -12.99 -5.13
CA GLN A 56 12.18 -13.77 -6.02
C GLN A 56 13.49 -13.07 -6.36
N GLY A 57 14.09 -12.38 -5.37
CA GLY A 57 15.35 -11.65 -5.54
C GLY A 57 15.23 -10.33 -6.29
N GLN A 58 14.02 -9.93 -6.71
CA GLN A 58 13.78 -8.65 -7.37
C GLN A 58 13.01 -7.70 -6.46
N GLU A 59 13.38 -6.43 -6.51
CA GLU A 59 12.65 -5.37 -5.82
C GLU A 59 11.35 -5.04 -6.58
N VAL A 60 10.24 -5.12 -5.86
CA VAL A 60 8.93 -4.66 -6.32
C VAL A 60 8.76 -3.23 -5.86
N LYS A 61 8.60 -2.32 -6.83
CA LYS A 61 8.40 -0.86 -6.65
C LYS A 61 7.02 -0.49 -6.12
N THR A 62 6.67 -1.05 -4.97
CA THR A 62 5.35 -0.93 -4.36
C THR A 62 5.06 0.51 -3.90
N VAL A 63 6.08 1.23 -3.45
CA VAL A 63 5.95 2.64 -3.02
C VAL A 63 5.56 3.51 -4.22
N GLU A 64 6.29 3.38 -5.33
CA GLU A 64 6.06 4.13 -6.57
C GLU A 64 4.69 3.82 -7.16
N PHE A 65 4.35 2.53 -7.27
CA PHE A 65 3.02 2.08 -7.71
C PHE A 65 1.89 2.72 -6.89
N THR A 66 2.06 2.77 -5.56
CA THR A 66 1.05 3.34 -4.66
C THR A 66 0.90 4.85 -4.88
N ILE A 67 2.02 5.58 -5.01
CA ILE A 67 1.99 7.03 -5.28
C ILE A 67 1.30 7.31 -6.62
N GLU A 68 1.68 6.60 -7.68
CA GLU A 68 1.10 6.77 -9.01
C GLU A 68 -0.40 6.49 -9.02
N PHE A 69 -0.82 5.36 -8.43
CA PHE A 69 -2.22 4.97 -8.45
C PHE A 69 -3.10 5.87 -7.57
N MET A 70 -2.66 6.19 -6.35
CA MET A 70 -3.38 7.11 -5.46
C MET A 70 -3.56 8.49 -6.12
N THR A 71 -2.53 8.99 -6.79
CA THR A 71 -2.59 10.24 -7.54
C THR A 71 -3.61 10.16 -8.67
N LYS A 72 -3.58 9.07 -9.46
CA LYS A 72 -4.50 8.82 -10.57
C LYS A 72 -5.97 8.83 -10.14
N ILE A 73 -6.29 8.32 -8.95
CA ILE A 73 -7.68 8.22 -8.47
C ILE A 73 -8.18 9.47 -7.73
N GLY A 74 -7.39 10.54 -7.63
CA GLY A 74 -7.86 11.82 -7.07
C GLY A 74 -7.33 12.19 -5.69
N PHE A 75 -6.18 11.63 -5.29
CA PHE A 75 -5.40 12.13 -4.16
C PHE A 75 -4.22 13.01 -4.60
N SER A 76 -3.75 13.91 -3.73
CA SER A 76 -2.44 14.56 -3.82
C SER A 76 -1.51 13.98 -2.77
N LEU A 77 -0.25 13.71 -3.12
CA LEU A 77 0.79 13.35 -2.16
C LEU A 77 1.30 14.63 -1.48
N GLU A 78 1.03 14.76 -0.19
CA GLU A 78 1.42 15.94 0.62
C GLU A 78 2.78 15.74 1.28
N LYS A 79 3.05 14.51 1.77
CA LYS A 79 4.33 14.16 2.38
C LYS A 79 4.69 12.72 2.06
N ASN A 80 5.98 12.49 1.84
CA ASN A 80 6.59 11.17 1.80
C ASN A 80 7.73 11.15 2.82
N ILE A 81 7.56 10.40 3.90
CA ILE A 81 8.51 10.36 5.00
C ILE A 81 9.17 8.98 5.03
N LEU A 82 10.49 8.94 4.88
CA LEU A 82 11.26 7.71 5.05
C LEU A 82 11.28 7.30 6.53
N LYS A 83 10.86 6.07 6.80
CA LYS A 83 10.93 5.42 8.09
C LYS A 83 11.89 4.23 8.00
N LEU A 84 12.99 4.33 8.72
CA LEU A 84 13.94 3.23 8.87
C LEU A 84 13.49 2.36 10.04
N ILE A 85 13.27 1.07 9.79
CA ILE A 85 13.07 0.09 10.86
C ILE A 85 14.38 -0.65 11.08
N PHE A 86 14.88 -0.57 12.30
CA PHE A 86 16.03 -1.30 12.78
C PHE A 86 15.57 -2.35 13.79
N GLY A 87 16.08 -3.59 13.69
CA GLY A 87 15.94 -4.59 14.76
C GLY A 87 15.00 -5.78 14.51
N LEU A 88 14.19 -5.80 13.43
CA LEU A 88 13.54 -7.06 13.01
C LEU A 88 14.53 -7.90 12.20
N TYR A 89 14.93 -9.07 12.72
CA TYR A 89 15.81 -10.05 12.05
C TYR A 89 17.20 -9.53 11.64
N ASN A 90 17.73 -8.49 12.30
CA ASN A 90 18.99 -7.82 11.93
C ASN A 90 19.03 -7.29 10.48
N VAL A 91 17.85 -6.99 9.89
CA VAL A 91 17.74 -6.41 8.55
C VAL A 91 17.22 -4.98 8.66
N MET A 92 17.90 -4.04 8.00
CA MET A 92 17.39 -2.68 7.83
C MET A 92 16.26 -2.70 6.80
N LYS A 93 15.02 -2.39 7.23
CA LYS A 93 13.90 -2.22 6.31
C LYS A 93 13.61 -0.74 6.11
N LYS A 94 13.41 -0.37 4.84
CA LYS A 94 12.97 0.98 4.46
C LYS A 94 11.47 0.92 4.19
N GLU A 95 10.73 1.74 4.93
CA GLU A 95 9.31 1.99 4.68
C GLU A 95 9.11 3.48 4.44
N ASN A 96 8.02 3.81 3.75
CA ASN A 96 7.58 5.18 3.54
C ASN A 96 6.24 5.37 4.24
N ILE A 97 6.11 6.48 4.96
CA ILE A 97 4.82 7.00 5.41
C ILE A 97 4.38 8.01 4.35
N LEU A 98 3.41 7.60 3.53
CA LEU A 98 2.83 8.41 2.49
C LEU A 98 1.58 9.08 3.02
N ILE A 99 1.56 10.41 3.03
CA ILE A 99 0.41 11.22 3.46
C ILE A 99 -0.23 11.80 2.21
N PHE A 100 -1.45 11.35 1.94
CA PHE A 100 -2.26 11.78 0.81
C PHE A 100 -3.43 12.65 1.28
N LYS A 101 -3.81 13.66 0.52
CA LYS A 101 -5.03 14.43 0.70
C LYS A 101 -5.99 14.16 -0.46
N LYS A 102 -7.26 13.89 -0.19
CA LYS A 102 -8.27 13.72 -1.25
C LYS A 102 -8.61 15.09 -1.86
N VAL A 103 -8.33 15.25 -3.15
CA VAL A 103 -8.51 16.51 -3.88
C VAL A 103 -9.70 16.50 -4.83
N LYS A 104 -10.12 15.32 -5.30
CA LYS A 104 -11.26 15.13 -6.21
C LYS A 104 -12.19 14.05 -5.67
#